data_AF-A0A1G8WEL8-F1
#
_entry.id   AF-A0A1G8WEL8-F1
#
_cell.length_a   1.000
_cell.length_b   1.000
_cell.length_c   1.000
_cell.angle_alpha   90.00
_cell.angle_beta   90.00
_cell.angle_gamma   90.00
#
_symmetry.space_group_name_H-M   'P 1'
#
loop_
_entity.id
_entity.type
_entity.pdbx_description
1 polymer ?
#
loop_
_entity_poly.entity_id
_entity_poly.type
_entity_poly.pdbx_seq_one_letter_code
_entity_poly.pdbx_strand_id
1 'polypeptide(L)'
;MQHLINVLGAVMTGPWVIVQAFISSTLRVLTGTGTVFAFPGSMIGTLAAWLLYKFTKKLPLAALGEVLGTGIIGALSLYPLIRILNLDTNIFTAVAAAFFLSSLIGSAVSYFILKQLEKRGALLRI
;
A
#
# COMPACT_ATOMS: atom_id res chain seq x y z
N MET A 1 -3.41 -8.88 1.06
CA MET A 1 -2.46 -8.99 2.20
C MET A 1 -1.44 -7.85 2.23
N GLN A 2 -0.78 -7.48 1.12
CA GLN A 2 0.26 -6.43 1.15
C GLN A 2 -0.24 -5.07 1.65
N HIS A 3 -1.39 -4.57 1.18
CA HIS A 3 -1.95 -3.29 1.63
C HIS A 3 -2.19 -3.22 3.15
N LEU A 4 -2.53 -4.34 3.78
CA LEU A 4 -2.66 -4.41 5.23
C LEU A 4 -1.29 -4.19 5.90
N ILE A 5 -0.26 -4.92 5.44
CA ILE A 5 1.10 -4.83 5.97
C ILE A 5 1.67 -3.42 5.74
N ASN A 6 1.37 -2.81 4.59
CA ASN A 6 1.77 -1.44 4.26
C ASN A 6 1.29 -0.43 5.31
N VAL A 7 0.01 -0.47 5.69
CA VAL A 7 -0.52 0.46 6.71
C VAL A 7 0.03 0.15 8.10
N LEU A 8 0.19 -1.12 8.46
CA LEU A 8 0.84 -1.50 9.72
C LEU A 8 2.27 -0.97 9.78
N GLY A 9 3.05 -1.19 8.72
CA GLY A 9 4.42 -0.71 8.60
C GLY A 9 4.50 0.81 8.65
N ALA A 10 3.61 1.51 7.95
CA ALA A 10 3.58 2.98 7.96
C ALA A 10 3.42 3.56 9.38
N VAL A 11 2.71 2.86 10.26
CA VAL A 11 2.51 3.26 11.66
C VAL A 11 3.64 2.77 12.58
N MET A 12 4.12 1.55 12.39
CA MET A 12 5.03 0.87 13.32
C MET A 12 6.50 1.00 12.97
N THR A 13 6.86 1.10 11.68
CA THR A 13 8.26 1.14 11.21
C THR A 13 8.65 2.51 10.64
N GLY A 14 7.70 3.43 10.50
CA GLY A 14 7.98 4.78 10.01
C GLY A 14 8.45 4.78 8.55
N PRO A 15 9.48 5.56 8.16
CA PRO A 15 9.90 5.70 6.76
C PRO A 15 10.42 4.40 6.15
N TRP A 16 10.87 3.45 6.98
CA TRP A 16 11.38 2.15 6.54
C TRP A 16 10.32 1.28 5.85
N VAL A 17 9.03 1.63 5.98
CA VAL A 17 7.94 0.96 5.26
C VAL A 17 8.15 0.97 3.74
N ILE A 18 8.81 1.99 3.18
CA ILE A 18 9.06 2.09 1.73
C ILE A 18 10.04 0.99 1.29
N VAL A 19 11.09 0.75 2.09
CA VAL A 19 12.07 -0.31 1.85
C VAL A 19 11.40 -1.68 2.00
N GLN A 20 10.56 -1.85 3.01
CA GLN A 20 9.75 -3.06 3.18
C GLN A 20 8.83 -3.31 1.98
N ALA A 21 8.17 -2.26 1.45
CA ALA A 21 7.32 -2.35 0.28
C ALA A 21 8.11 -2.79 -0.96
N PHE A 22 9.31 -2.23 -1.16
CA PHE A 22 10.20 -2.60 -2.25
C PHE A 22 10.65 -4.07 -2.15
N ILE A 23 11.12 -4.50 -0.97
CA ILE A 23 11.54 -5.89 -0.73
C ILE A 23 10.37 -6.85 -0.92
N SER A 24 9.20 -6.53 -0.38
CA SER A 24 7.98 -7.34 -0.52
C SER A 24 7.57 -7.48 -1.99
N SER A 25 7.56 -6.37 -2.75
CA SER A 25 7.25 -6.41 -4.18
C SER A 25 8.28 -7.20 -4.98
N THR A 26 9.57 -7.09 -4.63
CA THR A 26 10.64 -7.89 -5.25
C THR A 26 10.43 -9.38 -5.02
N LEU A 27 10.17 -9.79 -3.76
CA LEU A 27 9.90 -11.19 -3.42
C LEU A 27 8.67 -11.73 -4.15
N ARG A 28 7.61 -10.93 -4.27
CA ARG A 28 6.41 -11.34 -5.00
C ARG A 28 6.68 -11.61 -6.48
N VAL A 29 7.51 -10.79 -7.12
CA VAL A 29 7.90 -11.00 -8.52
C VAL A 29 8.79 -12.23 -8.66
N LEU A 30 9.78 -12.41 -7.79
CA LEU A 30 10.67 -13.58 -7.81
C LEU A 30 9.94 -14.91 -7.55
N THR A 31 8.91 -14.89 -6.69
CA THR A 31 8.11 -16.08 -6.35
C THR A 31 6.95 -16.33 -7.33
N GLY A 32 6.77 -15.47 -8.35
CA GLY A 32 5.66 -15.58 -9.31
C GLY A 32 4.27 -15.24 -8.76
N THR A 33 4.19 -14.70 -7.54
CA THR A 33 2.91 -14.33 -6.88
C THR A 33 2.53 -12.85 -7.09
N GLY A 34 3.38 -12.09 -7.78
CA GLY A 34 3.13 -10.70 -8.14
C GLY A 34 3.69 -10.34 -9.50
N THR A 35 3.30 -9.15 -9.94
CA THR A 35 3.71 -8.57 -11.21
C THR A 35 4.50 -7.29 -10.95
N VAL A 36 5.14 -6.75 -12.00
CA VAL A 36 5.88 -5.48 -11.92
C VAL A 36 4.98 -4.31 -11.47
N PHE A 37 3.67 -4.44 -11.66
CA PHE A 37 2.64 -3.52 -11.16
C PHE A 37 2.61 -3.37 -9.63
N ALA A 38 3.14 -4.33 -8.88
CA ALA A 38 3.18 -4.28 -7.42
C ALA A 38 4.14 -3.20 -6.87
N PHE A 39 5.16 -2.80 -7.63
CA PHE A 39 6.17 -1.83 -7.19
C PHE A 39 5.61 -0.42 -6.99
N PRO A 40 5.15 0.28 -8.05
CA PRO A 40 4.82 1.69 -7.92
C PRO A 40 3.62 1.87 -6.99
N GLY A 41 2.62 1.00 -7.06
CA GLY A 41 1.47 1.04 -6.15
C GLY A 41 1.87 0.95 -4.68
N SER A 42 2.63 -0.08 -4.29
CA SER A 42 2.98 -0.29 -2.89
C SER A 42 3.95 0.75 -2.34
N MET A 43 4.91 1.20 -3.14
CA MET A 43 5.88 2.22 -2.71
C MET A 43 5.22 3.59 -2.52
N ILE A 44 4.34 3.99 -3.46
CA ILE A 44 3.59 5.25 -3.36
C ILE A 44 2.58 5.18 -2.22
N GLY A 45 1.86 4.06 -2.09
CA GLY A 45 0.92 3.80 -1.00
C GLY A 45 1.53 3.92 0.38
N THR A 46 2.62 3.19 0.60
CA THR A 46 3.32 3.21 1.90
C THR A 46 3.92 4.57 2.22
N LEU A 47 4.46 5.27 1.23
CA LEU A 47 4.93 6.65 1.40
C LEU A 47 3.76 7.58 1.80
N ALA A 48 2.63 7.52 1.10
CA ALA A 48 1.46 8.34 1.39
C ALA A 48 0.86 8.02 2.77
N ALA A 49 0.71 6.74 3.11
CA ALA A 49 0.26 6.27 4.41
C ALA A 49 1.18 6.76 5.54
N TRP A 50 2.49 6.63 5.36
CA TRP A 50 3.46 7.09 6.35
C TRP A 50 3.46 8.61 6.49
N LEU A 51 3.44 9.38 5.39
CA LEU A 51 3.44 10.85 5.46
C LEU A 51 2.19 11.36 6.18
N LEU A 52 1.00 10.88 5.80
CA LEU A 52 -0.24 11.28 6.46
C LEU A 52 -0.24 10.89 7.94
N TYR A 53 0.27 9.71 8.29
CA TYR A 53 0.41 9.31 9.67
C TYR A 53 1.45 10.13 10.43
N LYS A 54 2.60 10.44 9.83
CA LYS A 54 3.69 11.20 10.45
C LYS A 54 3.21 12.57 10.91
N PHE A 55 2.46 13.27 10.05
CA PHE A 55 2.01 14.64 10.33
C PHE A 55 0.76 14.70 11.22
N THR A 56 -0.12 13.70 11.16
CA THR A 56 -1.39 13.76 11.89
C THR A 56 -1.44 12.87 13.13
N LYS A 57 -0.59 11.83 13.17
CA LYS A 57 -0.58 10.73 14.14
C LYS A 57 -1.95 10.04 14.31
N LYS A 58 -2.84 10.16 13.31
CA LYS A 58 -4.18 9.56 13.28
C LYS A 58 -4.18 8.28 12.45
N LEU A 59 -4.57 7.16 13.05
CA LEU A 59 -4.68 5.85 12.37
C LEU A 59 -5.60 5.85 11.14
N PRO A 60 -6.79 6.52 11.15
CA PRO A 60 -7.63 6.59 9.96
C PRO A 60 -6.93 7.25 8.77
N LEU A 61 -6.05 8.23 9.02
CA LEU A 61 -5.35 8.93 7.95
C LEU A 61 -4.20 8.10 7.35
N ALA A 62 -3.60 7.20 8.14
CA ALA A 62 -2.67 6.20 7.61
C ALA A 62 -3.38 5.26 6.61
N ALA A 63 -4.55 4.74 6.99
CA ALA A 63 -5.36 3.88 6.14
C ALA A 63 -5.86 4.60 4.88
N LEU A 64 -6.30 5.86 5.01
CA LEU A 64 -6.66 6.68 3.84
C LEU A 64 -5.47 6.92 2.92
N GLY A 65 -4.27 7.11 3.46
CA GLY A 65 -3.05 7.27 2.68
C GLY A 65 -2.73 6.08 1.80
N GLU A 66 -2.93 4.85 2.29
CA GLU A 66 -2.76 3.65 1.47
C GLU A 66 -3.83 3.56 0.38
N VAL A 67 -5.10 3.86 0.68
CA VAL A 67 -6.18 3.85 -0.31
C VAL A 67 -5.94 4.87 -1.43
N LEU A 68 -5.56 6.10 -1.08
CA LEU A 68 -5.27 7.14 -2.06
C LEU A 68 -3.96 6.84 -2.80
N GLY A 69 -2.91 6.45 -2.06
CA GLY A 69 -1.58 6.23 -2.59
C GLY A 69 -1.48 5.00 -3.46
N THR A 70 -1.97 3.84 -3.03
CA THR A 70 -1.96 2.61 -3.84
C THR A 70 -3.16 2.51 -4.77
N GLY A 71 -4.36 2.76 -4.24
CA GLY A 71 -5.61 2.53 -4.96
C GLY A 71 -5.91 3.55 -6.06
N ILE A 72 -5.43 4.79 -5.93
CA ILE A 72 -5.64 5.84 -6.94
C ILE A 72 -4.32 6.18 -7.64
N ILE A 73 -3.36 6.75 -6.93
CA ILE A 73 -2.11 7.25 -7.54
C ILE A 73 -1.29 6.07 -8.08
N GLY A 74 -1.15 5.02 -7.28
CA GLY A 74 -0.51 3.77 -7.63
C GLY A 74 -1.17 3.09 -8.82
N ALA A 75 -2.51 3.04 -8.83
CA ALA A 75 -3.26 2.49 -9.94
C ALA A 75 -3.04 3.31 -11.23
N LEU A 76 -3.07 4.64 -11.16
CA LEU A 76 -2.79 5.50 -12.32
C LEU A 76 -1.36 5.33 -12.85
N SER A 77 -0.39 5.10 -11.96
CA SER A 77 1.00 4.83 -12.35
C SER A 77 1.20 3.52 -13.12
N LEU A 78 0.20 2.63 -13.15
CA LEU A 78 0.22 1.42 -13.98
C LEU A 78 0.15 1.74 -15.47
N TYR A 79 -0.56 2.81 -15.84
CA TYR A 79 -0.77 3.18 -17.25
C TYR A 79 0.54 3.44 -18.02
N PRO A 80 1.48 4.28 -17.53
CA PRO A 80 2.77 4.44 -18.20
C PRO A 80 3.57 3.14 -18.23
N LEU A 81 3.47 2.30 -17.19
CA LEU A 81 4.19 1.03 -17.11
C LEU A 81 3.69 0.03 -18.16
N ILE A 82 2.37 -0.08 -18.34
CA ILE A 82 1.73 -0.88 -19.39
C ILE A 82 2.24 -0.45 -20.77
N ARG A 83 2.34 0.87 -20.99
CA ARG A 83 2.79 1.42 -22.28
C ARG A 83 4.28 1.15 -22.54
N ILE A 84 5.14 1.29 -21.53
CA ILE A 84 6.59 1.01 -21.64
C ILE A 84 6.83 -0.49 -21.88
N LEU A 85 6.03 -1.35 -21.26
CA LEU A 85 6.14 -2.80 -21.39
C LEU A 85 5.39 -3.36 -22.62
N ASN A 86 4.80 -2.51 -23.46
CA ASN A 86 3.97 -2.89 -24.62
C ASN A 86 2.89 -3.94 -24.28
N LEU A 87 2.25 -3.79 -23.12
CA LEU A 87 1.16 -4.65 -22.67
C LEU A 87 -0.19 -4.14 -23.18
N ASP A 88 -1.19 -5.03 -23.24
CA ASP A 88 -2.55 -4.66 -23.65
C ASP A 88 -3.15 -3.66 -22.64
N THR A 89 -3.55 -2.49 -23.14
CA THR A 89 -4.21 -1.43 -22.36
C THR A 89 -5.53 -1.87 -21.75
N ASN A 90 -6.19 -2.89 -22.29
CA ASN A 90 -7.43 -3.43 -21.74
C ASN A 90 -7.26 -4.01 -20.34
N ILE A 91 -6.03 -4.43 -19.98
CA ILE A 91 -5.70 -5.00 -18.67
C ILE A 91 -5.72 -3.93 -17.58
N PHE A 92 -5.51 -2.66 -17.93
CA PHE A 92 -5.40 -1.55 -16.98
C PHE A 92 -6.60 -1.48 -16.04
N THR A 93 -7.81 -1.44 -16.59
CA THR A 93 -9.03 -1.22 -15.80
C THR A 93 -9.26 -2.32 -14.79
N ALA A 94 -9.03 -3.58 -15.19
CA ALA A 94 -9.18 -4.74 -14.31
C ALA A 94 -8.14 -4.73 -13.18
N VAL A 95 -6.88 -4.46 -13.49
CA VAL A 95 -5.80 -4.43 -12.49
C VAL A 95 -5.96 -3.24 -11.53
N ALA A 96 -6.29 -2.07 -12.06
CA ALA A 96 -6.55 -0.86 -11.26
C ALA A 96 -7.73 -1.07 -10.29
N ALA A 97 -8.85 -1.63 -10.76
CA ALA A 97 -10.01 -1.94 -9.93
C ALA A 97 -9.67 -2.98 -8.84
N ALA A 98 -8.92 -4.03 -9.20
CA ALA A 98 -8.48 -5.04 -8.24
C ALA A 98 -7.55 -4.45 -7.17
N PHE A 99 -6.61 -3.57 -7.56
CA PHE A 99 -5.74 -2.86 -6.62
C PHE A 99 -6.53 -1.96 -5.69
N PHE A 100 -7.47 -1.18 -6.21
CA PHE A 100 -8.31 -0.29 -5.41
C PHE A 100 -9.14 -1.06 -4.39
N LEU A 101 -9.84 -2.12 -4.81
CA LEU A 101 -10.64 -2.97 -3.93
C LEU A 101 -9.77 -3.66 -2.88
N SER A 102 -8.63 -4.22 -3.26
CA SER A 102 -7.71 -4.87 -2.33
C SER A 102 -7.13 -3.88 -1.32
N SER A 103 -6.81 -2.66 -1.76
CA SER A 103 -6.31 -1.58 -0.92
C SER A 103 -7.36 -1.11 0.08
N LEU A 104 -8.61 -0.95 -0.33
CA LEU A 104 -9.72 -0.62 0.55
C LEU A 104 -9.90 -1.65 1.66
N ILE A 105 -10.00 -2.93 1.28
CA ILE A 105 -10.19 -4.03 2.24
C ILE A 105 -8.98 -4.14 3.17
N GLY A 106 -7.76 -4.13 2.62
CA GLY A 106 -6.54 -4.22 3.41
C GLY A 106 -6.37 -3.07 4.39
N SER A 107 -6.68 -1.84 3.95
CA SER A 107 -6.62 -0.64 4.79
C SER A 107 -7.68 -0.66 5.89
N ALA A 108 -8.91 -1.07 5.59
CA ALA A 108 -9.96 -1.21 6.60
C ALA A 108 -9.55 -2.23 7.68
N VAL A 109 -9.08 -3.41 7.28
CA VAL A 109 -8.65 -4.45 8.23
C VAL A 109 -7.45 -3.98 9.06
N SER A 110 -6.45 -3.35 8.43
CA SER A 110 -5.29 -2.81 9.15
C SER A 110 -5.69 -1.77 10.21
N TYR A 111 -6.66 -0.90 9.89
CA TYR A 111 -7.17 0.10 10.82
C TYR A 111 -7.82 -0.55 12.04
N PHE A 112 -8.65 -1.59 11.83
CA PHE A 112 -9.24 -2.34 12.95
C PHE A 112 -8.17 -2.97 13.85
N ILE A 113 -7.14 -3.58 13.26
CA ILE A 113 -6.03 -4.18 14.01
C ILE A 113 -5.28 -3.10 14.81
N LEU A 114 -4.88 -2.01 14.17
CA LEU A 114 -4.15 -0.91 14.82
C LEU A 114 -4.95 -0.28 15.95
N LYS A 115 -6.27 -0.11 15.76
CA LYS A 115 -7.16 0.42 16.80
C LYS A 115 -7.25 -0.52 18.01
N GLN A 116 -7.23 -1.83 17.80
CA GLN A 116 -7.21 -2.79 18.91
C GLN A 116 -5.86 -2.80 19.64
N LEU A 117 -4.75 -2.67 18.91
CA LEU A 117 -3.41 -2.55 19.50
C LEU A 117 -3.26 -1.25 20.30
N GLU A 118 -3.80 -0.14 19.78
CA GLU A 118 -3.84 1.16 20.45
C GLU A 118 -4.60 1.07 21.78
N LYS A 119 -5.80 0.46 21.77
CA LYS A 119 -6.61 0.26 22.98
C LYS A 119 -5.91 -0.58 24.06
N ARG A 120 -5.06 -1.52 23.66
CA ARG A 120 -4.31 -2.40 24.57
C ARG A 120 -2.98 -1.81 25.03
N GLY A 121 -2.63 -0.59 24.59
CA GLY A 121 -1.34 0.04 24.91
C GLY A 121 -0.13 -0.66 24.28
N ALA A 122 -0.34 -1.60 23.37
CA ALA A 122 0.71 -2.39 22.71
C ALA A 122 1.24 -1.73 21.43
N LEU A 123 0.68 -0.58 21.04
CA LEU A 123 1.06 0.11 19.81
C LEU A 123 2.27 1.04 20.04
N LEU A 124 3.44 0.59 19.59
CA LEU A 124 4.61 1.44 19.45
C LEU A 124 4.44 2.34 18.23
N ARG A 125 4.39 3.66 18.46
CA ARG A 125 4.28 4.68 17.41
C ARG A 125 5.67 5.28 17.17
N ILE A 126 6.14 5.19 15.93
CA ILE A 126 7.39 5.84 15.49
C ILE A 126 7.06 7.14 14.73
#